data_AF-A0A969XLU1-F1
#
_entry.id   AF-A0A969XLU1-F1
#
_cell.length_a   1.000
_cell.length_b   1.000
_cell.length_c   1.000
_cell.angle_alpha   90.00
_cell.angle_beta   90.00
_cell.angle_gamma   90.00
#
_symmetry.space_group_name_H-M   'P 1'
#
loop_
_entity.id
_entity.type
_entity.pdbx_description
1 polymer ?
#
loop_
_entity_poly.entity_id
_entity_poly.type
_entity_poly.pdbx_seq_one_letter_code
_entity_poly.pdbx_strand_id
1 'polypeptide(L)'
;MGNDPLLRWAPDLASIIPNIASSWEVSDDGKTFIFHLRKGMKWSDGAPFNADNFVWWYEHALMNKELTPTITSWMRPGGEVGSVTKVDDVTVQFSFPNPNGLFILRMGSSEPFVPSHYLEQFHIDFNKEAVEQTVADDKLESWMALYGDKNDRWNNEERPGLLAWKVTVPVGSGTQLVGERNPYYFKVDPDGNQLPYIDRVVYPIAETVEVLVMKALNGEIGMMDRHIATPANKSVFFDNQEQGDYHFFGIKYAFESPCVIALNLNHKDPGKKEVYLKKDFRVALSHAINRQEIIDTIYVGDGVPAQPSPVPESVHYHEGLEQQYLEYDPDLANQMLDDLGLERDANGMRLRFDGQPLYIDVEVISALEPWAEIMEMVLSYWRAIGVDGAVKTIDRSLFYERKAAYDHDCMTWTGADGVAIVIDPRWYMPYSNESIYGIAWADWWNTDGQKGEEPPEAAKEQQRLYREIEAEPDPEKQKALMKQILDIAQEQFWCIGTTRYYNAYGIVKNNFKNVPAEGVWQWHICNAPAQTMPEQYYIEQ
;
A
#
# COMPACT_ATOMS: atom_id res chain seq x y z
N MET A 1 15.17 -1.55 6.80
CA MET A 1 15.90 -0.29 7.06
C MET A 1 15.26 0.56 8.15
N GLY A 2 13.98 0.40 8.48
CA GLY A 2 13.31 1.13 9.57
C GLY A 2 11.99 1.75 9.10
N ASN A 3 11.22 2.31 10.03
CA ASN A 3 9.99 3.07 9.75
C ASN A 3 9.82 4.12 10.86
N ASP A 4 10.25 5.35 10.61
CA ASP A 4 10.26 6.43 11.60
C ASP A 4 9.49 7.67 11.12
N PRO A 5 8.14 7.59 11.02
CA PRO A 5 7.31 8.74 10.70
C PRO A 5 7.23 9.74 11.86
N LEU A 6 6.54 10.86 11.65
CA LEU A 6 6.41 11.90 12.68
C LEU A 6 5.81 11.35 13.99
N LEU A 7 4.69 10.63 13.85
CA LEU A 7 4.12 9.75 14.86
C LEU A 7 4.24 8.30 14.35
N ARG A 8 3.70 7.32 15.07
CA ARG A 8 3.71 5.93 14.62
C ARG A 8 2.44 5.21 15.01
N TRP A 9 1.97 4.31 14.15
CA TRP A 9 0.97 3.33 14.55
C TRP A 9 1.52 2.41 15.63
N ALA A 10 0.74 2.22 16.69
CA ALA A 10 1.02 1.21 17.69
C ALA A 10 0.94 -0.19 17.06
N PRO A 11 1.53 -1.21 17.71
CA PRO A 11 1.46 -2.59 17.21
C PRO A 11 0.03 -3.13 17.04
N ASP A 12 -0.97 -2.51 17.68
CA ASP A 12 -2.39 -2.84 17.52
C ASP A 12 -3.01 -2.34 16.20
N LEU A 13 -2.29 -1.50 15.43
CA LEU A 13 -2.75 -0.84 14.20
C LEU A 13 -4.03 0.00 14.37
N ALA A 14 -4.41 0.32 15.59
CA ALA A 14 -5.62 1.07 15.93
C ALA A 14 -5.30 2.41 16.60
N SER A 15 -4.16 2.52 17.29
CA SER A 15 -3.77 3.73 18.01
C SER A 15 -2.48 4.34 17.48
N ILE A 16 -2.31 5.65 17.74
CA ILE A 16 -1.10 6.40 17.39
C ILE A 16 -0.29 6.66 18.66
N ILE A 17 1.02 6.43 18.57
CA ILE A 17 2.00 6.64 19.63
C ILE A 17 3.09 7.62 19.21
N PRO A 18 3.79 8.25 20.18
CA PRO A 18 4.93 9.11 19.89
C PRO A 18 6.03 8.41 19.09
N ASN A 19 6.66 9.14 18.18
CA ASN A 19 7.87 8.70 17.48
C ASN A 19 8.91 9.82 17.41
N ILE A 20 9.05 10.52 16.28
CA ILE A 20 9.91 11.71 16.16
C ILE A 20 9.35 12.84 17.04
N ALA A 21 8.04 13.08 16.94
CA ALA A 21 7.35 13.91 17.92
C ALA A 21 7.17 13.11 19.22
N SER A 22 7.58 13.71 20.33
CA SER A 22 7.45 13.16 21.67
C SER A 22 6.04 13.32 22.24
N SER A 23 5.31 14.33 21.78
CA SER A 23 3.90 14.57 22.07
C SER A 23 3.30 15.48 20.99
N TRP A 24 1.97 15.60 21.00
CA TRP A 24 1.23 16.51 20.15
C TRP A 24 0.00 17.07 20.87
N GLU A 25 -0.51 18.18 20.34
CA GLU A 25 -1.74 18.83 20.78
C GLU A 25 -2.63 19.08 19.56
N VAL A 26 -3.95 18.96 19.76
CA VAL A 26 -4.97 19.25 18.74
C VAL A 26 -5.93 20.27 19.31
N SER A 27 -6.22 21.33 18.58
CA SER A 27 -7.23 22.31 18.99
C SER A 27 -8.65 21.72 18.97
N ASP A 28 -9.55 22.26 19.80
CA ASP A 28 -10.94 21.79 19.89
C ASP A 28 -11.70 21.84 18.55
N ASP A 29 -11.31 22.75 17.66
CA ASP A 29 -11.90 22.88 16.31
C ASP A 29 -11.24 21.98 15.24
N GLY A 30 -10.22 21.20 15.62
CA GLY A 30 -9.51 20.27 14.73
C GLY A 30 -8.70 20.95 13.63
N LYS A 31 -8.38 22.24 13.76
CA LYS A 31 -7.67 23.03 12.73
C LYS A 31 -6.19 23.27 13.02
N THR A 32 -5.78 23.17 14.28
CA THR A 32 -4.40 23.44 14.70
C THR A 32 -3.81 22.19 15.36
N PHE A 33 -2.62 21.80 14.90
CA PHE A 33 -1.89 20.66 15.41
C PHE A 33 -0.47 21.10 15.77
N ILE A 34 -0.08 20.93 17.02
CA ILE A 34 1.26 21.29 17.51
C ILE A 34 2.00 20.00 17.83
N PHE A 35 3.19 19.82 17.26
CA PHE A 35 4.05 18.68 17.55
C PHE A 35 5.30 19.14 18.29
N HIS A 36 5.60 18.45 19.39
CA HIS A 36 6.79 18.67 20.20
C HIS A 36 7.85 17.62 19.86
N LEU A 37 8.86 18.03 19.09
CA LEU A 37 9.98 17.19 18.64
C LEU A 37 10.90 16.82 19.82
N ARG A 38 11.59 15.69 19.72
CA ARG A 38 12.62 15.33 20.70
C ARG A 38 13.82 16.26 20.58
N LYS A 39 14.30 16.78 21.71
CA LYS A 39 15.47 17.67 21.75
C LYS A 39 16.74 16.93 21.34
N GLY A 40 17.57 17.59 20.53
CA GLY A 40 18.91 17.12 20.19
C GLY A 40 18.96 16.02 19.12
N MET A 41 17.84 15.75 18.44
CA MET A 41 17.83 14.87 17.28
C MET A 41 18.77 15.38 16.18
N LYS A 42 19.34 14.43 15.43
CA LYS A 42 20.25 14.68 14.32
C LYS A 42 19.92 13.75 13.16
N TRP A 43 20.22 14.22 11.96
CA TRP A 43 20.31 13.39 10.77
C TRP A 43 21.51 12.45 10.86
N SER A 44 21.55 11.42 10.00
CA SER A 44 22.62 10.42 9.96
C SER A 44 24.02 10.96 9.64
N ASP A 45 24.13 12.18 9.13
CA ASP A 45 25.37 12.93 8.91
C ASP A 45 25.78 13.81 10.11
N GLY A 46 24.93 13.88 11.15
CA GLY A 46 25.16 14.65 12.37
C GLY A 46 24.57 16.07 12.33
N ALA A 47 23.99 16.51 11.21
CA ALA A 47 23.30 17.79 11.12
C ALA A 47 22.08 17.80 12.06
N PRO A 48 21.73 18.96 12.68
CA PRO A 48 20.56 19.04 13.54
C PRO A 48 19.26 18.68 12.81
N PHE A 49 18.38 17.93 13.48
CA PHE A 49 17.00 17.73 13.06
C PHE A 49 16.07 18.57 13.95
N ASN A 50 15.35 19.51 13.37
CA ASN A 50 14.56 20.51 14.10
C ASN A 50 13.36 21.01 13.27
N ALA A 51 12.59 21.96 13.80
CA ALA A 51 11.40 22.51 13.13
C ALA A 51 11.70 23.19 11.77
N ASP A 52 12.95 23.63 11.50
CA ASP A 52 13.32 24.25 10.22
C ASP A 52 13.20 23.25 9.07
N ASN A 53 13.43 21.95 9.31
CA ASN A 53 13.29 20.91 8.28
C ASN A 53 11.84 20.74 7.79
N PHE A 54 10.85 21.05 8.64
CA PHE A 54 9.42 20.98 8.31
C PHE A 54 8.98 22.23 7.55
N VAL A 55 9.38 23.41 8.02
CA VAL A 55 9.07 24.68 7.35
C VAL A 55 9.70 24.72 5.96
N TRP A 56 10.98 24.32 5.84
CA TRP A 56 11.65 24.27 4.55
C TRP A 56 10.99 23.28 3.59
N TRP A 57 10.62 22.08 4.08
CA TRP A 57 9.86 21.11 3.28
C TRP A 57 8.57 21.73 2.75
N TYR A 58 7.80 22.39 3.62
CA TYR A 58 6.56 23.02 3.23
C TYR A 58 6.78 24.10 2.17
N GLU A 59 7.68 25.06 2.42
CA GLU A 59 7.90 26.22 1.57
C GLU A 59 8.53 25.87 0.21
N HIS A 60 9.50 24.95 0.19
CA HIS A 60 10.35 24.71 -0.98
C HIS A 60 10.11 23.38 -1.69
N ALA A 61 9.51 22.39 -1.03
CA ALA A 61 9.16 21.13 -1.69
C ALA A 61 7.65 21.02 -1.95
N LEU A 62 6.81 21.15 -0.91
CA LEU A 62 5.37 20.99 -1.04
C LEU A 62 4.72 22.13 -1.84
N MET A 63 5.10 23.38 -1.58
CA MET A 63 4.53 24.55 -2.24
C MET A 63 5.17 24.88 -3.61
N ASN A 64 6.26 24.18 -3.96
CA ASN A 64 6.87 24.29 -5.29
C ASN A 64 6.01 23.53 -6.31
N LYS A 65 5.45 24.24 -7.29
CA LYS A 65 4.51 23.69 -8.28
C LYS A 65 5.16 22.77 -9.33
N GLU A 66 6.47 22.86 -9.53
CA GLU A 66 7.20 21.97 -10.43
C GLU A 66 7.49 20.63 -9.74
N LEU A 67 7.90 20.66 -8.46
CA LEU A 67 8.12 19.44 -7.66
C LEU A 67 6.81 18.78 -7.24
N THR A 68 5.83 19.58 -6.83
CA THR A 68 4.54 19.14 -6.31
C THR A 68 3.41 19.78 -7.11
N PRO A 69 3.13 19.30 -8.34
CA PRO A 69 2.07 19.87 -9.18
C PRO A 69 0.66 19.66 -8.59
N THR A 70 0.48 18.63 -7.75
CA THR A 70 -0.75 18.38 -7.01
C THR A 70 -0.42 18.17 -5.54
N ILE A 71 -0.86 19.12 -4.70
CA ILE A 71 -0.67 19.02 -3.26
C ILE A 71 -1.52 17.87 -2.72
N THR A 72 -0.90 17.05 -1.88
CA THR A 72 -1.55 15.91 -1.24
C THR A 72 -2.81 16.33 -0.45
N SER A 73 -3.87 15.53 -0.52
CA SER A 73 -5.19 15.86 0.05
C SER A 73 -5.13 16.20 1.54
N TRP A 74 -4.25 15.52 2.29
CA TRP A 74 -4.11 15.75 3.73
C TRP A 74 -3.53 17.09 4.13
N MET A 75 -2.89 17.80 3.18
CA MET A 75 -2.46 19.18 3.35
C MET A 75 -3.51 20.20 2.87
N ARG A 76 -4.62 19.76 2.26
CA ARG A 76 -5.67 20.64 1.73
C ARG A 76 -7.08 20.22 2.17
N PRO A 77 -7.37 20.10 3.48
CA PRO A 77 -8.72 19.76 3.95
C PRO A 77 -9.73 20.80 3.42
N GLY A 78 -10.80 20.32 2.78
CA GLY A 78 -11.79 21.18 2.13
C GLY A 78 -11.29 21.91 0.86
N GLY A 79 -10.15 21.51 0.31
CA GLY A 79 -9.58 22.08 -0.93
C GLY A 79 -8.63 23.26 -0.71
N GLU A 80 -8.51 23.77 0.52
CA GLU A 80 -7.60 24.87 0.86
C GLU A 80 -6.35 24.37 1.59
N VAL A 81 -5.18 24.80 1.13
CA VAL A 81 -3.90 24.35 1.66
C VAL A 81 -3.65 24.91 3.06
N GLY A 82 -3.28 24.05 4.00
CA GLY A 82 -2.82 24.43 5.35
C GLY A 82 -1.40 24.97 5.36
N SER A 83 -0.99 25.59 6.47
CA SER A 83 0.35 26.12 6.67
C SER A 83 1.16 25.31 7.68
N VAL A 84 2.48 25.41 7.58
CA VAL A 84 3.44 24.85 8.54
C VAL A 84 4.28 25.99 9.09
N THR A 85 4.32 26.16 10.40
CA THR A 85 5.09 27.22 11.06
C THR A 85 5.97 26.66 12.16
N LYS A 86 7.15 27.29 12.30
CA LYS A 86 8.05 27.07 13.42
C LYS A 86 7.59 27.92 14.60
N VAL A 87 7.24 27.28 15.70
CA VAL A 87 6.97 27.97 16.99
C VAL A 87 8.30 28.21 17.71
N ASP A 88 9.12 27.16 17.79
CA ASP A 88 10.52 27.20 18.22
C ASP A 88 11.29 26.02 17.58
N ASP A 89 12.58 25.85 17.91
CA ASP A 89 13.43 24.82 17.30
C ASP A 89 12.88 23.38 17.42
N VAL A 90 12.10 23.07 18.45
CA VAL A 90 11.55 21.73 18.68
C VAL A 90 10.03 21.71 18.69
N THR A 91 9.39 22.76 18.20
CA THR A 91 7.93 22.87 18.17
C THR A 91 7.48 23.32 16.78
N VAL A 92 6.75 22.45 16.08
CA VAL A 92 6.18 22.72 14.75
C VAL A 92 4.66 22.75 14.84
N GLN A 93 4.04 23.74 14.20
CA GLN A 93 2.59 23.89 14.14
C GLN A 93 2.11 23.72 12.70
N PHE A 94 1.08 22.88 12.53
CA PHE A 94 0.28 22.79 11.32
C PHE A 94 -1.05 23.50 11.56
N SER A 95 -1.46 24.36 10.63
CA SER A 95 -2.72 25.12 10.72
C SER A 95 -3.53 24.97 9.44
N PHE A 96 -4.81 24.64 9.57
CA PHE A 96 -5.69 24.37 8.44
C PHE A 96 -6.89 25.33 8.39
N PRO A 97 -7.35 25.75 7.20
CA PRO A 97 -8.57 26.55 7.06
C PRO A 97 -9.84 25.79 7.49
N ASN A 98 -9.85 24.47 7.25
CA ASN A 98 -10.92 23.54 7.61
C ASN A 98 -10.41 22.51 8.63
N PRO A 99 -11.29 21.90 9.45
CA PRO A 99 -10.87 20.84 10.35
C PRO A 99 -10.25 19.67 9.56
N ASN A 100 -9.30 18.96 10.17
CA ASN A 100 -8.58 17.84 9.54
C ASN A 100 -8.62 16.61 10.46
N GLY A 101 -9.75 15.91 10.44
CA GLY A 101 -10.08 14.84 11.38
C GLY A 101 -9.18 13.60 11.29
N LEU A 102 -8.53 13.37 10.14
CA LEU A 102 -7.64 12.22 9.92
C LEU A 102 -6.16 12.56 10.11
N PHE A 103 -5.82 13.81 10.42
CA PHE A 103 -4.44 14.28 10.37
C PHE A 103 -3.48 13.51 11.29
N ILE A 104 -3.89 13.23 12.53
CA ILE A 104 -3.06 12.47 13.48
C ILE A 104 -2.79 11.05 13.00
N LEU A 105 -3.82 10.37 12.47
CA LEU A 105 -3.66 9.01 11.92
C LEU A 105 -2.69 9.01 10.73
N ARG A 106 -2.78 10.01 9.85
CA ARG A 106 -1.87 10.18 8.69
C ARG A 106 -0.43 10.44 9.12
N MET A 107 -0.21 11.18 10.22
CA MET A 107 1.12 11.38 10.79
C MET A 107 1.73 10.10 11.37
N GLY A 108 0.93 9.05 11.60
CA GLY A 108 1.40 7.71 11.94
C GLY A 108 2.20 7.02 10.82
N SER A 109 2.15 7.56 9.60
CA SER A 109 2.80 6.99 8.42
C SER A 109 3.54 8.04 7.57
N SER A 110 3.41 9.33 7.89
CA SER A 110 3.94 10.44 7.10
C SER A 110 5.23 11.02 7.66
N GLU A 111 6.09 11.50 6.77
CA GLU A 111 7.35 12.20 7.06
C GLU A 111 7.30 13.61 6.42
N PRO A 112 6.61 14.59 7.03
CA PRO A 112 6.42 15.94 6.46
C PRO A 112 7.66 16.82 6.67
N PHE A 113 8.83 16.31 6.31
CA PHE A 113 10.13 16.94 6.47
C PHE A 113 11.13 16.31 5.50
N VAL A 114 12.19 17.05 5.17
CA VAL A 114 13.31 16.56 4.38
C VAL A 114 14.63 17.04 4.97
N PRO A 115 15.79 16.41 4.66
CA PRO A 115 17.10 16.94 5.07
C PRO A 115 17.41 18.22 4.27
N SER A 116 16.81 19.33 4.69
CA SER A 116 16.85 20.61 3.97
C SER A 116 18.27 21.12 3.73
N HIS A 117 19.16 20.98 4.72
CA HIS A 117 20.57 21.34 4.63
C HIS A 117 21.31 20.60 3.49
N TYR A 118 20.84 19.40 3.13
CA TYR A 118 21.37 18.62 2.02
C TYR A 118 20.65 18.96 0.71
N LEU A 119 19.31 19.04 0.71
CA LEU A 119 18.53 19.20 -0.53
C LEU A 119 18.55 20.62 -1.11
N GLU A 120 18.83 21.64 -0.30
CA GLU A 120 18.92 23.03 -0.76
C GLU A 120 19.92 23.20 -1.92
N GLN A 121 21.03 22.46 -1.90
CA GLN A 121 22.05 22.52 -2.95
C GLN A 121 21.56 22.04 -4.33
N PHE A 122 20.49 21.25 -4.37
CA PHE A 122 19.91 20.69 -5.60
C PHE A 122 18.62 21.40 -6.03
N HIS A 123 18.21 22.42 -5.29
CA HIS A 123 16.99 23.16 -5.56
C HIS A 123 17.29 24.42 -6.39
N ILE A 124 16.58 24.60 -7.50
CA ILE A 124 16.87 25.61 -8.52
C ILE A 124 16.85 27.05 -7.98
N ASP A 125 15.96 27.35 -7.02
CA ASP A 125 15.83 28.69 -6.44
C ASP A 125 17.04 29.13 -5.61
N PHE A 126 17.87 28.18 -5.13
CA PHE A 126 19.01 28.47 -4.26
C PHE A 126 20.34 28.34 -4.99
N ASN A 127 20.43 27.40 -5.94
CA ASN A 127 21.70 26.99 -6.55
C ASN A 127 21.62 26.86 -8.08
N LYS A 128 20.90 27.79 -8.72
CA LYS A 128 20.53 27.73 -10.14
C LYS A 128 21.65 27.29 -11.08
N GLU A 129 22.79 28.00 -11.09
CA GLU A 129 23.88 27.73 -12.05
C GLU A 129 24.46 26.32 -11.85
N ALA A 130 24.66 25.90 -10.60
CA ALA A 130 25.19 24.57 -10.29
C ALA A 130 24.19 23.45 -10.63
N VAL A 131 22.90 23.69 -10.39
CA VAL A 131 21.81 22.76 -10.73
C VAL A 131 21.69 22.61 -12.24
N GLU A 132 21.62 23.72 -12.99
CA GLU A 132 21.54 23.69 -14.45
C GLU A 132 22.76 23.02 -15.08
N GLN A 133 23.96 23.28 -14.53
CA GLN A 133 25.19 22.62 -14.95
C GLN A 133 25.12 21.10 -14.70
N THR A 134 24.69 20.68 -13.51
CA THR A 134 24.58 19.25 -13.17
C THR A 134 23.54 18.55 -14.04
N VAL A 135 22.38 19.17 -14.26
CA VAL A 135 21.34 18.63 -15.16
C VAL A 135 21.89 18.43 -16.57
N ALA A 136 22.67 19.38 -17.08
CA ALA A 136 23.28 19.27 -18.40
C ALA A 136 24.38 18.19 -18.46
N ASP A 137 25.26 18.14 -17.46
CA ASP A 137 26.37 17.19 -17.39
C ASP A 137 25.88 15.73 -17.24
N ASP A 138 24.88 15.52 -16.39
CA ASP A 138 24.28 14.21 -16.13
C ASP A 138 23.17 13.85 -17.15
N LYS A 139 22.85 14.77 -18.07
CA LYS A 139 21.84 14.60 -19.13
C LYS A 139 20.45 14.25 -18.58
N LEU A 140 20.07 14.89 -17.48
CA LEU A 140 18.76 14.72 -16.86
C LEU A 140 17.71 15.54 -17.62
N GLU A 141 16.47 15.07 -17.61
CA GLU A 141 15.37 15.74 -18.34
C GLU A 141 14.99 17.09 -17.72
N SER A 142 15.19 17.25 -16.41
CA SER A 142 14.84 18.47 -15.67
C SER A 142 15.60 18.57 -14.34
N TRP A 143 15.57 19.74 -13.71
CA TRP A 143 16.06 19.91 -12.35
C TRP A 143 15.22 19.13 -11.33
N MET A 144 13.93 18.88 -11.60
CA MET A 144 13.09 18.03 -10.76
C MET A 144 13.54 16.58 -10.77
N ALA A 145 14.05 16.08 -11.91
CA ALA A 145 14.66 14.75 -11.98
C ALA A 145 15.91 14.68 -11.09
N LEU A 146 16.80 15.68 -11.17
CA LEU A 146 17.96 15.77 -10.26
C LEU A 146 17.53 15.81 -8.80
N TYR A 147 16.58 16.67 -8.44
CA TYR A 147 16.09 16.79 -7.08
C TYR A 147 15.47 15.48 -6.58
N GLY A 148 14.68 14.80 -7.43
CA GLY A 148 14.10 13.49 -7.17
C GLY A 148 15.17 12.44 -6.89
N ASP A 149 16.17 12.32 -7.76
CA ASP A 149 17.29 11.39 -7.61
C ASP A 149 18.07 11.64 -6.31
N LYS A 150 18.34 12.91 -5.98
CA LYS A 150 19.04 13.27 -4.74
C LYS A 150 18.17 13.06 -3.50
N ASN A 151 16.84 13.14 -3.60
CA ASN A 151 15.93 12.88 -2.50
C ASN A 151 15.47 11.41 -2.41
N ASP A 152 15.93 10.51 -3.29
CA ASP A 152 15.61 9.09 -3.22
C ASP A 152 16.37 8.41 -2.06
N ARG A 153 15.63 7.97 -1.04
CA ARG A 153 16.20 7.34 0.16
C ARG A 153 16.81 5.96 -0.05
N TRP A 154 16.48 5.28 -1.15
CA TRP A 154 16.91 3.90 -1.43
C TRP A 154 18.00 3.84 -2.50
N ASN A 155 18.02 4.83 -3.39
CA ASN A 155 18.99 4.93 -4.49
C ASN A 155 20.12 5.94 -4.25
N ASN A 156 20.02 6.79 -3.22
CA ASN A 156 21.08 7.76 -2.89
C ASN A 156 21.67 7.51 -1.48
N GLU A 157 22.89 6.98 -1.42
CA GLU A 157 23.64 6.73 -0.18
C GLU A 157 24.09 8.02 0.53
N GLU A 158 24.21 9.13 -0.19
CA GLU A 158 24.61 10.43 0.37
C GLU A 158 23.46 11.15 1.05
N ARG A 159 22.21 10.70 0.85
CA ARG A 159 21.02 11.36 1.41
C ARG A 159 20.95 11.13 2.93
N PRO A 160 21.00 12.18 3.77
CA PRO A 160 20.85 12.00 5.21
C PRO A 160 19.45 11.47 5.57
N GLY A 161 19.39 10.60 6.59
CA GLY A 161 18.16 9.97 7.05
C GLY A 161 18.03 9.90 8.57
N LEU A 162 16.83 9.58 9.05
CA LEU A 162 16.53 9.35 10.47
C LEU A 162 16.34 7.87 10.82
N LEU A 163 16.32 7.00 9.81
CA LEU A 163 16.09 5.56 10.00
C LEU A 163 17.24 4.92 10.81
N ALA A 164 16.96 3.76 11.39
CA ALA A 164 17.90 3.01 12.22
C ALA A 164 19.15 2.56 11.45
N TRP A 165 19.01 2.29 10.15
CA TRP A 165 20.12 2.04 9.25
C TRP A 165 20.12 3.03 8.08
N LYS A 166 21.28 3.60 7.77
CA LYS A 166 21.51 4.43 6.58
C LYS A 166 21.95 3.56 5.41
N VAL A 167 21.50 3.88 4.20
CA VAL A 167 21.91 3.15 2.99
C VAL A 167 23.39 3.39 2.71
N THR A 168 24.11 2.30 2.39
CA THR A 168 25.53 2.31 2.02
C THR A 168 25.82 1.53 0.75
N VAL A 169 24.85 0.73 0.28
CA VAL A 169 24.83 0.14 -1.05
C VAL A 169 23.41 0.31 -1.57
N PRO A 170 23.18 1.22 -2.54
CA PRO A 170 21.85 1.50 -3.07
C PRO A 170 21.23 0.34 -3.84
N VAL A 171 19.90 0.29 -3.94
CA VAL A 171 19.18 -0.77 -4.67
C VAL A 171 19.66 -0.89 -6.12
N GLY A 172 19.85 0.25 -6.81
CA GLY A 172 20.29 0.27 -8.21
C GLY A 172 21.78 -0.07 -8.45
N SER A 173 22.57 -0.32 -7.41
CA SER A 173 24.04 -0.46 -7.53
C SER A 173 24.56 -1.90 -7.68
N GLY A 174 23.69 -2.92 -7.57
CA GLY A 174 24.13 -4.31 -7.70
C GLY A 174 23.08 -5.33 -7.27
N THR A 175 23.54 -6.42 -6.65
CA THR A 175 22.71 -7.57 -6.25
C THR A 175 22.20 -7.48 -4.81
N GLN A 176 22.42 -6.36 -4.13
CA GLN A 176 22.03 -6.17 -2.73
C GLN A 176 21.73 -4.70 -2.43
N LEU A 177 20.78 -4.46 -1.53
CA LEU A 177 20.65 -3.21 -0.79
C LEU A 177 21.27 -3.40 0.60
N VAL A 178 22.19 -2.54 1.00
CA VAL A 178 22.88 -2.63 2.30
C VAL A 178 22.62 -1.38 3.12
N GLY A 179 22.37 -1.58 4.41
CA GLY A 179 22.25 -0.52 5.39
C GLY A 179 23.17 -0.75 6.57
N GLU A 180 23.82 0.31 7.03
CA GLU A 180 24.66 0.31 8.24
C GLU A 180 24.02 1.18 9.32
N ARG A 181 24.30 0.87 10.59
CA ARG A 181 23.70 1.57 11.73
C ARG A 181 23.84 3.08 11.58
N ASN A 182 22.76 3.78 11.88
CA ASN A 182 22.78 5.24 11.96
C ASN A 182 23.42 5.64 13.31
N PRO A 183 24.62 6.26 13.31
CA PRO A 183 25.31 6.62 14.56
C PRO A 183 24.56 7.71 15.36
N TYR A 184 23.60 8.38 14.73
CA TYR A 184 22.76 9.41 15.34
C TYR A 184 21.32 8.96 15.55
N TYR A 185 21.04 7.65 15.49
CA TYR A 185 19.68 7.15 15.75
C TYR A 185 19.21 7.56 17.14
N PHE A 186 17.96 8.02 17.22
CA PHE A 186 17.43 8.74 18.37
C PHE A 186 16.74 7.85 19.42
N LYS A 187 16.62 6.54 19.15
CA LYS A 187 15.98 5.59 20.08
C LYS A 187 17.02 4.84 20.90
N VAL A 188 16.68 4.62 22.16
CA VAL A 188 17.46 3.86 23.13
C VAL A 188 16.58 2.81 23.79
N ASP A 189 17.18 1.74 24.28
CA ASP A 189 16.52 0.79 25.16
C ASP A 189 16.40 1.35 26.60
N PRO A 190 15.72 0.64 27.53
CA PRO A 190 15.59 1.07 28.92
C PRO A 190 16.92 1.19 29.70
N ASP A 191 17.98 0.51 29.26
CA ASP A 191 19.31 0.52 29.87
C ASP A 191 20.22 1.62 29.27
N GLY A 192 19.74 2.35 28.26
CA GLY A 192 20.43 3.45 27.60
C GLY A 192 21.31 3.02 26.43
N ASN A 193 21.20 1.78 25.95
CA ASN A 193 21.89 1.33 24.74
C ASN A 193 21.24 1.98 23.53
N GLN A 194 22.05 2.63 22.69
CA GLN A 194 21.57 3.22 21.44
C GLN A 194 21.22 2.13 20.42
N LEU A 195 19.98 2.15 19.93
CA LEU A 195 19.52 1.28 18.86
C LEU A 195 20.08 1.74 17.50
N PRO A 196 20.06 0.89 16.46
CA PRO A 196 19.70 -0.52 16.49
C PRO A 196 20.77 -1.40 17.16
N TYR A 197 20.39 -2.60 17.62
CA TYR A 197 21.38 -3.58 18.09
C TYR A 197 22.15 -4.21 16.91
N ILE A 198 21.46 -4.51 15.81
CA ILE A 198 22.10 -5.04 14.60
C ILE A 198 22.85 -3.92 13.89
N ASP A 199 24.15 -4.10 13.64
CA ASP A 199 25.00 -3.08 13.00
C ASP A 199 24.74 -2.93 11.50
N ARG A 200 24.40 -4.02 10.82
CA ARG A 200 24.29 -4.06 9.36
C ARG A 200 23.15 -4.96 8.92
N VAL A 201 22.33 -4.45 8.00
CA VAL A 201 21.25 -5.19 7.34
C VAL A 201 21.55 -5.30 5.85
N VAL A 202 21.28 -6.47 5.28
CA VAL A 202 21.51 -6.77 3.87
C VAL A 202 20.24 -7.36 3.28
N TYR A 203 19.74 -6.73 2.24
CA TYR A 203 18.59 -7.19 1.46
C TYR A 203 19.10 -7.75 0.13
N PRO A 204 19.13 -9.07 -0.06
CA PRO A 204 19.53 -9.65 -1.34
C PRO A 204 18.50 -9.30 -2.42
N ILE A 205 18.99 -8.88 -3.58
CA ILE A 205 18.20 -8.70 -4.79
C ILE A 205 18.40 -9.97 -5.61
N ALA A 206 17.32 -10.70 -5.85
CA ALA A 206 17.33 -11.96 -6.58
C ALA A 206 16.43 -11.84 -7.81
N GLU A 207 16.83 -12.47 -8.91
CA GLU A 207 16.04 -12.53 -10.14
C GLU A 207 14.79 -13.40 -10.00
N THR A 208 14.83 -14.41 -9.11
CA THR A 208 13.71 -15.31 -8.88
C THR A 208 13.51 -15.62 -7.39
N VAL A 209 12.29 -16.04 -7.03
CA VAL A 209 11.94 -16.41 -5.65
C VAL A 209 12.70 -17.65 -5.20
N GLU A 210 12.97 -18.60 -6.10
CA GLU A 210 13.68 -19.85 -5.79
C GLU A 210 15.10 -19.59 -5.26
N VAL A 211 15.76 -18.54 -5.74
CA VAL A 211 17.08 -18.13 -5.23
C VAL A 211 16.98 -17.69 -3.76
N LEU A 212 15.93 -16.94 -3.40
CA LEU A 212 15.69 -16.53 -2.00
C LEU A 212 15.33 -17.74 -1.12
N VAL A 213 14.49 -18.65 -1.62
CA VAL A 213 14.14 -19.90 -0.91
C VAL A 213 15.38 -20.73 -0.64
N MET A 214 16.26 -20.93 -1.62
CA MET A 214 17.50 -21.69 -1.43
C MET A 214 18.43 -21.07 -0.38
N LYS A 215 18.58 -19.73 -0.39
CA LYS A 215 19.35 -19.01 0.62
C LYS A 215 18.78 -19.19 2.03
N ALA A 216 17.45 -19.08 2.14
CA ALA A 216 16.73 -19.28 3.37
C ALA A 216 16.92 -20.71 3.93
N LEU A 217 16.77 -21.74 3.08
CA LEU A 217 16.97 -23.15 3.46
C LEU A 217 18.40 -23.42 3.96
N ASN A 218 19.40 -22.76 3.37
CA ASN A 218 20.80 -22.86 3.79
C ASN A 218 21.13 -22.07 5.06
N GLY A 219 20.16 -21.38 5.67
CA GLY A 219 20.38 -20.54 6.86
C GLY A 219 21.13 -19.23 6.56
N GLU A 220 21.16 -18.78 5.30
CA GLU A 220 21.82 -17.51 4.90
C GLU A 220 20.93 -16.28 5.15
N ILE A 221 19.64 -16.48 5.47
CA ILE A 221 18.66 -15.42 5.73
C ILE A 221 18.38 -15.35 7.22
N GLY A 222 18.60 -14.18 7.83
CA GLY A 222 18.39 -13.95 9.26
C GLY A 222 16.91 -13.98 9.66
N MET A 223 16.07 -13.25 8.95
CA MET A 223 14.61 -13.20 9.13
C MET A 223 13.99 -12.76 7.81
N MET A 224 12.98 -13.50 7.34
CA MET A 224 12.22 -13.13 6.14
C MET A 224 10.89 -13.85 6.09
N ASP A 225 9.85 -13.10 5.73
CA ASP A 225 8.56 -13.62 5.27
C ASP A 225 8.36 -13.31 3.79
N ARG A 226 8.63 -12.07 3.40
CA ARG A 226 8.29 -11.50 2.10
C ARG A 226 8.88 -12.34 0.96
N HIS A 227 8.04 -12.64 -0.04
CA HIS A 227 8.32 -13.46 -1.22
C HIS A 227 8.51 -14.96 -0.96
N ILE A 228 9.07 -15.38 0.18
CA ILE A 228 9.38 -16.80 0.41
C ILE A 228 8.27 -17.55 1.17
N ALA A 229 7.50 -16.86 2.01
CA ALA A 229 6.56 -17.51 2.92
C ALA A 229 5.20 -17.84 2.29
N THR A 230 5.24 -18.54 1.15
CA THR A 230 4.03 -19.01 0.47
C THR A 230 3.56 -20.33 1.06
N PRO A 231 2.28 -20.72 0.87
CA PRO A 231 1.78 -22.04 1.24
C PRO A 231 2.61 -23.17 0.62
N ALA A 232 3.00 -23.02 -0.64
CA ALA A 232 3.79 -24.00 -1.38
C ALA A 232 5.18 -24.26 -0.76
N ASN A 233 5.78 -23.25 -0.13
CA ASN A 233 7.11 -23.37 0.46
C ASN A 233 7.11 -23.85 1.93
N LYS A 234 5.94 -23.94 2.59
CA LYS A 234 5.87 -24.15 4.04
C LYS A 234 6.44 -25.50 4.48
N SER A 235 6.13 -26.58 3.74
CA SER A 235 6.62 -27.93 4.04
C SER A 235 8.13 -28.03 3.88
N VAL A 236 8.69 -27.50 2.80
CA VAL A 236 10.14 -27.54 2.58
C VAL A 236 10.89 -26.75 3.65
N PHE A 237 10.37 -25.60 4.10
CA PHE A 237 10.97 -24.89 5.23
C PHE A 237 10.88 -25.70 6.52
N PHE A 238 9.77 -26.39 6.77
CA PHE A 238 9.60 -27.22 7.96
C PHE A 238 10.58 -28.40 8.00
N ASP A 239 10.73 -29.09 6.88
CA ASP A 239 11.64 -30.24 6.76
C ASP A 239 13.12 -29.83 6.91
N ASN A 240 13.47 -28.58 6.60
CA ASN A 240 14.85 -28.08 6.64
C ASN A 240 15.16 -27.17 7.85
N GLN A 241 14.20 -26.91 8.75
CA GLN A 241 14.38 -25.92 9.83
C GLN A 241 15.51 -26.28 10.82
N GLU A 242 15.75 -27.56 11.04
CA GLU A 242 16.88 -28.04 11.85
C GLU A 242 18.22 -27.81 11.13
N GLN A 243 18.29 -28.11 9.83
CA GLN A 243 19.51 -27.94 9.03
C GLN A 243 19.84 -26.47 8.78
N GLY A 244 18.85 -25.64 8.47
CA GLY A 244 19.01 -24.19 8.26
C GLY A 244 19.11 -23.39 9.55
N ASP A 245 18.88 -24.02 10.70
CA ASP A 245 18.95 -23.42 12.03
C ASP A 245 18.06 -22.16 12.15
N TYR A 246 16.78 -22.36 11.85
CA TYR A 246 15.72 -21.35 11.95
C TYR A 246 14.43 -21.98 12.53
N HIS A 247 13.49 -21.12 12.91
CA HIS A 247 12.13 -21.51 13.28
C HIS A 247 11.12 -20.57 12.61
N PHE A 248 9.85 -20.98 12.67
CA PHE A 248 8.74 -20.18 12.16
C PHE A 248 8.30 -19.13 13.19
N PHE A 249 7.91 -17.95 12.69
CA PHE A 249 7.05 -17.02 13.43
C PHE A 249 5.73 -16.84 12.67
N GLY A 250 4.65 -16.62 13.41
CA GLY A 250 3.30 -16.45 12.86
C GLY A 250 3.05 -15.02 12.38
N ILE A 251 2.27 -14.89 11.31
CA ILE A 251 1.85 -13.60 10.76
C ILE A 251 0.34 -13.60 10.60
N LYS A 252 -0.31 -12.57 11.16
CA LYS A 252 -1.71 -12.24 10.89
C LYS A 252 -1.73 -11.05 9.96
N TYR A 253 -2.20 -11.24 8.73
CA TYR A 253 -2.35 -10.12 7.82
C TYR A 253 -3.57 -9.28 8.21
N ALA A 254 -3.37 -7.97 8.37
CA ALA A 254 -4.43 -6.99 8.53
C ALA A 254 -4.97 -6.54 7.16
N PHE A 255 -5.10 -7.46 6.20
CA PHE A 255 -5.62 -7.21 4.86
C PHE A 255 -6.95 -7.92 4.68
N GLU A 256 -7.77 -7.39 3.78
CA GLU A 256 -9.10 -7.89 3.49
C GLU A 256 -9.08 -9.27 2.79
N SER A 257 -8.17 -9.45 1.83
CA SER A 257 -8.11 -10.63 0.95
C SER A 257 -6.72 -10.77 0.30
N PRO A 258 -6.17 -11.99 0.12
CA PRO A 258 -4.91 -12.21 -0.59
C PRO A 258 -5.00 -11.97 -2.09
N CYS A 259 -6.20 -12.08 -2.67
CA CYS A 259 -6.41 -11.82 -4.08
C CYS A 259 -7.76 -11.11 -4.27
N VAL A 260 -7.68 -9.82 -4.58
CA VAL A 260 -8.77 -8.98 -5.04
C VAL A 260 -8.67 -8.86 -6.55
N ILE A 261 -9.75 -9.23 -7.24
CA ILE A 261 -9.90 -9.20 -8.70
C ILE A 261 -10.62 -7.90 -9.06
N ALA A 262 -10.00 -7.10 -9.92
CA ALA A 262 -10.54 -5.81 -10.35
C ALA A 262 -10.65 -5.76 -11.86
N LEU A 263 -11.89 -5.69 -12.38
CA LEU A 263 -12.14 -5.30 -13.76
C LEU A 263 -11.96 -3.79 -13.88
N ASN A 264 -11.39 -3.31 -15.00
CA ASN A 264 -11.28 -1.89 -15.26
C ASN A 264 -12.64 -1.30 -15.65
N LEU A 265 -13.35 -0.67 -14.71
CA LEU A 265 -14.65 -0.03 -14.97
C LEU A 265 -14.52 1.28 -15.78
N ASN A 266 -13.28 1.75 -15.98
CA ASN A 266 -12.91 2.86 -16.84
C ASN A 266 -12.26 2.41 -18.16
N HIS A 267 -12.54 1.17 -18.60
CA HIS A 267 -11.88 0.59 -19.76
C HIS A 267 -11.94 1.49 -21.02
N LYS A 268 -10.82 1.60 -21.76
CA LYS A 268 -10.75 2.44 -22.97
C LYS A 268 -11.56 1.90 -24.15
N ASP A 269 -11.64 0.58 -24.29
CA ASP A 269 -12.58 -0.07 -25.21
C ASP A 269 -14.01 0.09 -24.68
N PRO A 270 -14.89 0.83 -25.38
CA PRO A 270 -16.25 1.10 -24.93
C PRO A 270 -17.11 -0.17 -24.83
N GLY A 271 -16.85 -1.20 -25.64
CA GLY A 271 -17.61 -2.46 -25.60
C GLY A 271 -17.29 -3.28 -24.35
N LYS A 272 -16.01 -3.33 -23.93
CA LYS A 272 -15.65 -3.94 -22.63
C LYS A 272 -16.21 -3.12 -21.47
N LYS A 273 -16.04 -1.80 -21.52
CA LYS A 273 -16.54 -0.89 -20.48
C LYS A 273 -18.05 -1.04 -20.25
N GLU A 274 -18.83 -1.12 -21.32
CA GLU A 274 -20.29 -1.28 -21.22
C GLU A 274 -20.68 -2.56 -20.48
N VAL A 275 -20.00 -3.67 -20.75
CA VAL A 275 -20.20 -4.96 -20.06
C VAL A 275 -19.75 -4.88 -18.61
N TYR A 276 -18.52 -4.39 -18.36
CA TYR A 276 -17.93 -4.38 -17.01
C TYR A 276 -18.68 -3.47 -16.04
N LEU A 277 -19.29 -2.38 -16.53
CA LEU A 277 -20.11 -1.49 -15.72
C LEU A 277 -21.41 -2.15 -15.24
N LYS A 278 -21.92 -3.21 -15.90
CA LYS A 278 -23.10 -3.93 -15.42
C LYS A 278 -22.77 -4.64 -14.11
N LYS A 279 -23.45 -4.27 -13.03
CA LYS A 279 -23.30 -4.95 -11.74
C LYS A 279 -23.58 -6.45 -11.86
N ASP A 280 -24.66 -6.80 -12.55
CA ASP A 280 -25.06 -8.21 -12.70
C ASP A 280 -24.01 -9.04 -13.44
N PHE A 281 -23.21 -8.43 -14.31
CA PHE A 281 -22.07 -9.09 -14.94
C PHE A 281 -21.02 -9.48 -13.88
N ARG A 282 -20.64 -8.53 -13.01
CA ARG A 282 -19.68 -8.78 -11.92
C ARG A 282 -20.20 -9.80 -10.91
N VAL A 283 -21.49 -9.72 -10.58
CA VAL A 283 -22.16 -10.68 -9.68
C VAL A 283 -22.15 -12.09 -10.29
N ALA A 284 -22.46 -12.23 -11.58
CA ALA A 284 -22.37 -13.52 -12.28
C ALA A 284 -20.94 -14.08 -12.27
N LEU A 285 -19.92 -13.25 -12.53
CA LEU A 285 -18.52 -13.67 -12.41
C LEU A 285 -18.17 -14.13 -10.99
N SER A 286 -18.76 -13.53 -9.96
CA SER A 286 -18.54 -13.94 -8.57
C SER A 286 -19.18 -15.29 -8.25
N HIS A 287 -20.42 -15.53 -8.67
CA HIS A 287 -21.11 -16.82 -8.48
C HIS A 287 -20.47 -17.97 -9.27
N ALA A 288 -19.78 -17.65 -10.36
CA ALA A 288 -19.02 -18.66 -11.10
C ALA A 288 -17.76 -19.13 -10.34
N ILE A 289 -17.27 -18.45 -9.30
CA ILE A 289 -16.00 -18.82 -8.66
C ILE A 289 -16.22 -19.86 -7.57
N ASN A 290 -15.60 -21.05 -7.73
CA ASN A 290 -15.51 -22.03 -6.65
C ASN A 290 -14.39 -21.65 -5.66
N ARG A 291 -14.74 -20.79 -4.70
CA ARG A 291 -13.80 -20.28 -3.69
C ARG A 291 -13.25 -21.38 -2.78
N GLN A 292 -14.09 -22.37 -2.42
CA GLN A 292 -13.64 -23.47 -1.56
C GLN A 292 -12.58 -24.32 -2.25
N GLU A 293 -12.73 -24.61 -3.54
CA GLU A 293 -11.73 -25.35 -4.30
C GLU A 293 -10.40 -24.58 -4.43
N ILE A 294 -10.44 -23.25 -4.59
CA ILE A 294 -9.24 -22.41 -4.54
C ILE A 294 -8.57 -22.52 -3.17
N ILE A 295 -9.34 -22.43 -2.09
CA ILE A 295 -8.83 -22.53 -0.71
C ILE A 295 -8.19 -23.89 -0.44
N ASP A 296 -8.88 -24.98 -0.80
CA ASP A 296 -8.39 -26.34 -0.58
C ASP A 296 -7.13 -26.63 -1.40
N THR A 297 -7.05 -26.10 -2.63
CA THR A 297 -5.97 -26.40 -3.58
C THR A 297 -4.74 -25.52 -3.38
N ILE A 298 -4.92 -24.20 -3.29
CA ILE A 298 -3.82 -23.22 -3.25
C ILE A 298 -3.39 -22.95 -1.82
N TYR A 299 -4.38 -22.81 -0.94
CA TYR A 299 -4.18 -22.40 0.44
C TYR A 299 -4.20 -23.58 1.43
N VAL A 300 -4.29 -24.81 0.91
CA VAL A 300 -4.22 -26.07 1.67
C VAL A 300 -5.30 -26.13 2.76
N GLY A 301 -6.49 -25.61 2.44
CA GLY A 301 -7.64 -25.58 3.34
C GLY A 301 -7.61 -24.47 4.40
N ASP A 302 -6.59 -23.61 4.39
CA ASP A 302 -6.52 -22.46 5.29
C ASP A 302 -7.18 -21.24 4.62
N GLY A 303 -8.13 -20.60 5.30
CA GLY A 303 -8.95 -19.52 4.75
C GLY A 303 -10.44 -19.86 4.65
N VAL A 304 -11.24 -18.82 4.38
CA VAL A 304 -12.70 -18.91 4.23
C VAL A 304 -13.14 -18.10 3.01
N PRO A 305 -14.16 -18.54 2.25
CA PRO A 305 -14.72 -17.74 1.16
C PRO A 305 -15.17 -16.37 1.67
N ALA A 306 -14.70 -15.30 1.03
CA ALA A 306 -15.02 -13.93 1.43
C ALA A 306 -14.78 -12.94 0.28
N GLN A 307 -15.55 -11.85 0.29
CA GLN A 307 -15.25 -10.65 -0.48
C GLN A 307 -14.28 -9.73 0.28
N PRO A 308 -13.63 -8.77 -0.39
CA PRO A 308 -12.74 -7.81 0.26
C PRO A 308 -13.58 -6.89 1.16
N SER A 309 -13.45 -7.05 2.47
CA SER A 309 -14.23 -6.36 3.49
C SER A 309 -13.34 -6.06 4.70
N PRO A 310 -13.62 -5.00 5.49
CA PRO A 310 -12.92 -4.74 6.73
C PRO A 310 -12.92 -6.00 7.61
N VAL A 311 -11.83 -6.27 8.32
CA VAL A 311 -11.70 -7.49 9.13
C VAL A 311 -12.66 -7.45 10.33
N PRO A 312 -13.06 -8.60 10.90
CA PRO A 312 -13.99 -8.66 12.02
C PRO A 312 -13.57 -7.83 13.25
N GLU A 313 -12.26 -7.64 13.44
CA GLU A 313 -11.68 -6.84 14.52
C GLU A 313 -11.80 -5.33 14.26
N SER A 314 -12.08 -4.90 13.03
CA SER A 314 -12.23 -3.50 12.69
C SER A 314 -13.51 -2.92 13.27
N VAL A 315 -13.44 -1.68 13.76
CA VAL A 315 -14.63 -0.91 14.17
C VAL A 315 -15.58 -0.64 13.00
N HIS A 316 -15.12 -0.86 11.76
CA HIS A 316 -15.88 -0.71 10.52
C HIS A 316 -16.29 -2.04 9.88
N TYR A 317 -16.23 -3.16 10.62
CA TYR A 317 -16.64 -4.47 10.11
C TYR A 317 -18.02 -4.43 9.43
N HIS A 318 -18.12 -5.05 8.25
CA HIS A 318 -19.31 -5.03 7.41
C HIS A 318 -19.65 -6.42 6.86
N GLU A 319 -20.44 -7.18 7.61
CA GLU A 319 -20.80 -8.57 7.29
C GLU A 319 -21.46 -8.71 5.92
N GLY A 320 -22.41 -7.81 5.58
CA GLY A 320 -23.08 -7.86 4.27
C GLY A 320 -22.14 -7.65 3.08
N LEU A 321 -21.03 -6.94 3.29
CA LEU A 321 -20.05 -6.72 2.22
C LEU A 321 -19.15 -7.95 2.07
N GLU A 322 -18.77 -8.58 3.18
CA GLU A 322 -17.97 -9.82 3.18
C GLU A 322 -18.71 -10.99 2.54
N GLN A 323 -19.99 -11.16 2.84
CA GLN A 323 -20.76 -12.38 2.56
C GLN A 323 -21.49 -12.35 1.21
N GLN A 324 -21.48 -11.25 0.47
CA GLN A 324 -22.27 -11.13 -0.76
C GLN A 324 -21.70 -11.99 -1.91
N TYR A 325 -22.60 -12.67 -2.63
CA TYR A 325 -22.32 -13.37 -3.89
C TYR A 325 -21.18 -14.40 -3.81
N LEU A 326 -21.12 -15.15 -2.70
CA LEU A 326 -20.08 -16.14 -2.43
C LEU A 326 -20.45 -17.55 -2.91
N GLU A 327 -21.74 -17.82 -3.11
CA GLU A 327 -22.23 -19.13 -3.50
C GLU A 327 -21.70 -19.52 -4.88
N TYR A 328 -21.07 -20.69 -4.98
CA TYR A 328 -20.66 -21.27 -6.26
C TYR A 328 -21.87 -21.85 -6.98
N ASP A 329 -22.38 -21.11 -7.97
CA ASP A 329 -23.55 -21.48 -8.76
C ASP A 329 -23.35 -21.05 -10.23
N PRO A 330 -22.68 -21.89 -11.05
CA PRO A 330 -22.49 -21.63 -12.47
C PRO A 330 -23.79 -21.53 -13.28
N ASP A 331 -24.86 -22.19 -12.83
CA ASP A 331 -26.15 -22.16 -13.52
C ASP A 331 -26.82 -20.80 -13.32
N LEU A 332 -26.83 -20.28 -12.09
CA LEU A 332 -27.26 -18.91 -11.79
C LEU A 332 -26.41 -17.89 -12.56
N ALA A 333 -25.09 -18.04 -12.55
CA ALA A 333 -24.20 -17.15 -13.29
C ALA A 333 -24.52 -17.15 -14.80
N ASN A 334 -24.79 -18.32 -15.39
CA ASN A 334 -25.22 -18.43 -16.77
C ASN A 334 -26.54 -17.70 -17.03
N GLN A 335 -27.55 -17.93 -16.18
CA GLN A 335 -28.85 -17.27 -16.29
C GLN A 335 -28.71 -15.75 -16.24
N MET A 336 -27.92 -15.21 -15.30
CA MET A 336 -27.69 -13.77 -15.17
C MET A 336 -27.05 -13.16 -16.42
N LEU A 337 -26.09 -13.85 -17.03
CA LEU A 337 -25.42 -13.39 -18.25
C LEU A 337 -26.34 -13.49 -19.48
N ASP A 338 -27.23 -14.50 -19.51
CA ASP A 338 -28.26 -14.63 -20.55
C ASP A 338 -29.31 -13.50 -20.42
N ASP A 339 -29.75 -13.19 -19.21
CA ASP A 339 -30.70 -12.11 -18.90
C ASP A 339 -30.13 -10.73 -19.24
N LEU A 340 -28.81 -10.56 -19.16
CA LEU A 340 -28.12 -9.37 -19.65
C LEU A 340 -28.12 -9.24 -21.19
N GLY A 341 -28.37 -10.33 -21.91
CA GLY A 341 -28.36 -10.37 -23.37
C GLY A 341 -26.97 -10.63 -23.98
N LEU A 342 -26.04 -11.24 -23.24
CA LEU A 342 -24.73 -11.63 -23.78
C LEU A 342 -24.87 -12.93 -24.58
N GLU A 343 -25.05 -12.79 -25.89
CA GLU A 343 -25.15 -13.91 -26.84
C GLU A 343 -23.88 -14.77 -26.85
N ARG A 344 -23.96 -15.98 -27.44
CA ARG A 344 -22.80 -16.89 -27.58
C ARG A 344 -22.42 -17.09 -29.04
N ASP A 345 -21.13 -17.30 -29.26
CA ASP A 345 -20.58 -17.76 -30.53
C ASP A 345 -20.76 -19.28 -30.71
N ALA A 346 -20.26 -19.80 -31.84
CA ALA A 346 -20.34 -21.22 -32.17
C ALA A 346 -19.52 -22.14 -31.23
N ASN A 347 -18.58 -21.58 -30.47
CA ASN A 347 -17.77 -22.30 -29.48
C ASN A 347 -18.39 -22.22 -28.07
N GLY A 348 -19.55 -21.56 -27.94
CA GLY A 348 -20.23 -21.35 -26.67
C GLY A 348 -19.63 -20.22 -25.82
N MET A 349 -18.73 -19.41 -26.37
CA MET A 349 -18.16 -18.24 -25.68
C MET A 349 -19.04 -17.02 -25.91
N ARG A 350 -19.16 -16.17 -24.90
CA ARG A 350 -20.03 -15.00 -24.91
C ARG A 350 -19.45 -13.89 -25.77
N LEU A 351 -20.35 -13.17 -26.43
CA LEU A 351 -20.09 -11.95 -27.15
C LEU A 351 -20.51 -10.77 -26.27
N ARG A 352 -19.80 -9.67 -26.42
CA ARG A 352 -20.20 -8.37 -25.85
C ARG A 352 -21.45 -7.87 -26.56
N PHE A 353 -22.06 -6.79 -26.05
CA PHE A 353 -23.25 -6.18 -26.66
C PHE A 353 -23.04 -5.67 -28.10
N ASP A 354 -21.79 -5.42 -28.50
CA ASP A 354 -21.41 -5.04 -29.86
C ASP A 354 -21.12 -6.23 -30.80
N GLY A 355 -21.34 -7.46 -30.33
CA GLY A 355 -21.13 -8.70 -31.08
C GLY A 355 -19.67 -9.16 -31.19
N GLN A 356 -18.71 -8.42 -30.60
CA GLN A 356 -17.31 -8.87 -30.53
C GLN A 356 -17.12 -9.90 -29.40
N PRO A 357 -16.07 -10.74 -29.46
CA PRO A 357 -15.76 -11.68 -28.37
C PRO A 357 -15.59 -11.00 -27.02
N LEU A 358 -16.20 -11.56 -25.97
CA LEU A 358 -15.93 -11.18 -24.59
C LEU A 358 -14.71 -11.97 -24.09
N TYR A 359 -13.56 -11.32 -24.14
CA TYR A 359 -12.27 -11.88 -23.74
C TYR A 359 -11.59 -10.97 -22.72
N ILE A 360 -11.08 -11.55 -21.62
CA ILE A 360 -10.49 -10.83 -20.49
C ILE A 360 -9.04 -11.25 -20.28
N ASP A 361 -8.10 -10.34 -20.54
CA ASP A 361 -6.72 -10.50 -20.10
C ASP A 361 -6.58 -10.15 -18.61
N VAL A 362 -6.07 -11.10 -17.82
CA VAL A 362 -5.85 -10.91 -16.39
C VAL A 362 -4.37 -10.72 -16.13
N GLU A 363 -3.98 -9.49 -15.78
CA GLU A 363 -2.59 -9.14 -15.51
C GLU A 363 -2.24 -9.36 -14.04
N VAL A 364 -1.18 -10.14 -13.78
CA VAL A 364 -0.69 -10.50 -12.43
C VAL A 364 0.82 -10.26 -12.32
N ILE A 365 1.31 -10.02 -11.11
CA ILE A 365 2.75 -9.89 -10.83
C ILE A 365 3.33 -11.24 -10.39
N SER A 366 4.40 -11.71 -11.04
CA SER A 366 5.03 -13.02 -10.79
C SER A 366 5.60 -13.20 -9.38
N ALA A 367 6.08 -12.12 -8.75
CA ALA A 367 6.91 -12.19 -7.54
C ALA A 367 6.12 -12.12 -6.22
N LEU A 368 4.79 -12.12 -6.26
CA LEU A 368 3.93 -11.94 -5.09
C LEU A 368 3.13 -13.22 -4.78
N GLU A 369 1.95 -13.08 -4.19
CA GLU A 369 1.00 -14.18 -3.93
C GLU A 369 0.78 -15.06 -5.19
N PRO A 370 0.28 -16.30 -5.07
CA PRO A 370 0.05 -17.24 -6.18
C PRO A 370 -1.16 -16.83 -7.07
N TRP A 371 -1.19 -15.57 -7.51
CA TRP A 371 -2.27 -14.98 -8.28
C TRP A 371 -2.40 -15.61 -9.66
N ALA A 372 -1.30 -16.06 -10.27
CA ALA A 372 -1.37 -16.74 -11.55
C ALA A 372 -2.18 -18.04 -11.44
N GLU A 373 -1.88 -18.87 -10.44
CA GLU A 373 -2.56 -20.13 -10.17
C GLU A 373 -4.03 -19.90 -9.79
N ILE A 374 -4.29 -18.92 -8.92
CA ILE A 374 -5.66 -18.53 -8.54
C ILE A 374 -6.45 -18.10 -9.79
N MET A 375 -5.87 -17.26 -10.64
CA MET A 375 -6.57 -16.73 -11.82
C MET A 375 -6.72 -17.76 -12.93
N GLU A 376 -5.84 -18.76 -13.06
CA GLU A 376 -6.07 -19.90 -13.95
C GLU A 376 -7.28 -20.74 -13.50
N MET A 377 -7.45 -20.95 -12.19
CA MET A 377 -8.66 -21.60 -11.66
C MET A 377 -9.91 -20.74 -11.92
N VAL A 378 -9.84 -19.44 -11.64
CA VAL A 378 -10.95 -18.50 -11.89
C VAL A 378 -11.35 -18.48 -13.37
N LEU A 379 -10.37 -18.40 -14.28
CA LEU A 379 -10.62 -18.44 -15.73
C LEU A 379 -11.21 -19.78 -16.17
N SER A 380 -10.81 -20.90 -15.56
CA SER A 380 -11.48 -22.19 -15.81
C SER A 380 -12.97 -22.14 -15.47
N TYR A 381 -13.33 -21.54 -14.34
CA TYR A 381 -14.74 -21.40 -13.97
C TYR A 381 -15.49 -20.39 -14.84
N TRP A 382 -14.86 -19.28 -15.22
CA TRP A 382 -15.45 -18.30 -16.13
C TRP A 382 -15.68 -18.88 -17.53
N ARG A 383 -14.78 -19.72 -18.03
CA ARG A 383 -15.00 -20.43 -19.30
C ARG A 383 -16.21 -21.35 -19.26
N ALA A 384 -16.51 -21.95 -18.10
CA ALA A 384 -17.71 -22.79 -17.93
C ALA A 384 -19.03 -21.99 -18.09
N ILE A 385 -19.01 -20.68 -17.82
CA ILE A 385 -20.14 -19.77 -18.07
C ILE A 385 -20.02 -19.00 -19.40
N GLY A 386 -19.04 -19.35 -20.23
CA GLY A 386 -18.80 -18.76 -21.54
C GLY A 386 -17.98 -17.47 -21.54
N VAL A 387 -17.25 -17.12 -20.48
CA VAL A 387 -16.36 -15.96 -20.46
C VAL A 387 -14.92 -16.43 -20.60
N ASP A 388 -14.24 -16.07 -21.69
CA ASP A 388 -12.88 -16.51 -21.97
C ASP A 388 -11.83 -15.46 -21.56
N GLY A 389 -10.57 -15.87 -21.48
CA GLY A 389 -9.47 -15.01 -21.08
C GLY A 389 -8.14 -15.74 -20.96
N ALA A 390 -7.11 -15.02 -20.53
CA ALA A 390 -5.79 -15.57 -20.22
C ALA A 390 -5.11 -14.82 -19.08
N VAL A 391 -4.28 -15.53 -18.30
CA VAL A 391 -3.38 -14.89 -17.32
C VAL A 391 -2.14 -14.38 -18.03
N LYS A 392 -1.79 -13.12 -17.76
CA LYS A 392 -0.57 -12.45 -18.22
C LYS A 392 0.28 -12.09 -17.02
N THR A 393 1.38 -12.82 -16.86
CA THR A 393 2.36 -12.50 -15.83
C THR A 393 3.30 -11.41 -16.32
N ILE A 394 3.40 -10.30 -15.58
CA ILE A 394 4.21 -9.14 -15.95
C ILE A 394 5.06 -8.65 -14.77
N ASP A 395 6.15 -7.94 -15.10
CA ASP A 395 6.95 -7.24 -14.09
C ASP A 395 6.14 -6.13 -13.41
N ARG A 396 6.44 -5.86 -12.13
CA ARG A 396 5.76 -4.83 -11.35
C ARG A 396 5.85 -3.45 -12.01
N SER A 397 6.99 -3.10 -12.60
CA SER A 397 7.16 -1.78 -13.23
C SER A 397 6.21 -1.61 -14.42
N LEU A 398 6.11 -2.64 -15.28
CA LEU A 398 5.18 -2.65 -16.41
C LEU A 398 3.71 -2.66 -15.95
N PHE A 399 3.40 -3.39 -14.87
CA PHE A 399 2.06 -3.37 -14.26
C PHE A 399 1.64 -1.95 -13.89
N TYR A 400 2.52 -1.18 -13.22
CA TYR A 400 2.24 0.21 -12.85
C TYR A 400 2.18 1.15 -14.05
N GLU A 401 3.01 0.95 -15.08
CA GLU A 401 2.95 1.73 -16.33
C GLU A 401 1.58 1.57 -17.02
N ARG A 402 1.12 0.33 -17.20
CA ARG A 402 -0.18 0.01 -17.81
C ARG A 402 -1.34 0.54 -16.98
N LYS A 403 -1.26 0.37 -15.66
CA LYS A 403 -2.21 0.91 -14.69
C LYS A 403 -2.34 2.44 -14.81
N ALA A 404 -1.21 3.15 -14.84
CA ALA A 404 -1.19 4.61 -14.99
C ALA A 404 -1.75 5.09 -16.33
N ALA A 405 -1.64 4.26 -17.37
CA ALA A 405 -2.22 4.50 -18.68
C ALA A 405 -3.71 4.10 -18.79
N TYR A 406 -4.31 3.48 -17.76
CA TYR A 406 -5.64 2.84 -17.81
C TYR A 406 -5.76 1.74 -18.89
N ASP A 407 -4.64 1.10 -19.23
CA ASP A 407 -4.53 0.14 -20.33
C ASP A 407 -4.49 -1.29 -19.79
N HIS A 408 -5.62 -1.77 -19.27
CA HIS A 408 -5.78 -3.12 -18.73
C HIS A 408 -7.24 -3.54 -18.73
N ASP A 409 -7.52 -4.84 -18.90
CA ASP A 409 -8.86 -5.41 -18.78
C ASP A 409 -9.19 -5.71 -17.31
N CYS A 410 -8.34 -6.53 -16.70
CA CYS A 410 -8.45 -7.03 -15.34
C CYS A 410 -7.07 -7.15 -14.72
N MET A 411 -6.97 -6.80 -13.44
CA MET A 411 -5.75 -6.90 -12.65
C MET A 411 -6.07 -7.44 -11.26
N THR A 412 -5.10 -8.10 -10.65
CA THR A 412 -5.20 -8.56 -9.26
C THR A 412 -4.30 -7.76 -8.33
N TRP A 413 -4.68 -7.66 -7.07
CA TRP A 413 -3.82 -7.18 -6.00
C TRP A 413 -4.22 -7.77 -4.66
N THR A 414 -3.43 -7.53 -3.61
CA THR A 414 -3.87 -7.82 -2.23
C THR A 414 -4.94 -6.83 -1.78
N GLY A 415 -5.56 -7.12 -0.64
CA GLY A 415 -6.21 -6.10 0.19
C GLY A 415 -5.29 -4.91 0.50
N ALA A 416 -5.90 -3.83 0.94
CA ALA A 416 -5.23 -2.61 1.38
C ALA A 416 -5.09 -2.60 2.91
N ASP A 417 -6.17 -2.30 3.62
CA ASP A 417 -6.16 -2.21 5.08
C ASP A 417 -7.49 -2.72 5.59
N GLY A 418 -7.48 -3.84 6.30
CA GLY A 418 -8.68 -4.38 6.91
C GLY A 418 -9.08 -3.68 8.20
N VAL A 419 -8.17 -2.92 8.83
CA VAL A 419 -8.34 -2.36 10.19
C VAL A 419 -8.64 -0.87 10.13
N ALA A 420 -7.71 -0.07 9.60
CA ALA A 420 -7.81 1.40 9.55
C ALA A 420 -8.26 1.91 8.18
N ILE A 421 -9.37 1.35 7.67
CA ILE A 421 -9.90 1.60 6.31
C ILE A 421 -10.16 3.08 5.98
N VAL A 422 -10.33 3.92 7.00
CA VAL A 422 -10.51 5.38 6.83
C VAL A 422 -9.25 6.07 6.31
N ILE A 423 -8.09 5.44 6.39
CA ILE A 423 -6.83 5.94 5.84
C ILE A 423 -6.66 5.52 4.38
N ASP A 424 -7.18 4.34 4.03
CA ASP A 424 -7.06 3.78 2.70
C ASP A 424 -8.30 2.95 2.31
N PRO A 425 -9.36 3.60 1.80
CA PRO A 425 -10.59 2.91 1.44
C PRO A 425 -10.60 2.40 -0.02
N ARG A 426 -9.42 2.14 -0.61
CA ARG A 426 -9.29 1.96 -2.08
C ARG A 426 -10.15 0.87 -2.72
N TRP A 427 -10.58 -0.14 -1.95
CA TRP A 427 -11.45 -1.22 -2.42
C TRP A 427 -12.94 -0.93 -2.25
N TYR A 428 -13.28 0.10 -1.47
CA TYR A 428 -14.67 0.47 -1.18
C TYR A 428 -15.11 1.67 -2.02
N MET A 429 -14.18 2.56 -2.38
CA MET A 429 -14.47 3.71 -3.24
C MET A 429 -13.26 4.06 -4.14
N PRO A 430 -13.49 4.77 -5.27
CA PRO A 430 -12.39 5.28 -6.09
C PRO A 430 -11.64 6.37 -5.33
N TYR A 431 -10.52 5.98 -4.73
CA TYR A 431 -9.76 6.79 -3.76
C TYR A 431 -8.39 7.21 -4.31
N SER A 432 -7.64 6.25 -4.86
CA SER A 432 -6.28 6.46 -5.33
C SER A 432 -6.02 5.71 -6.63
N ASN A 433 -4.81 5.83 -7.16
CA ASN A 433 -4.38 5.01 -8.29
C ASN A 433 -4.29 3.51 -7.97
N GLU A 434 -4.49 3.11 -6.71
CA GLU A 434 -4.60 1.72 -6.26
C GLU A 434 -6.07 1.23 -6.20
N SER A 435 -7.04 2.09 -6.45
CA SER A 435 -8.41 1.68 -6.76
C SER A 435 -8.46 1.13 -8.19
N ILE A 436 -7.84 -0.02 -8.43
CA ILE A 436 -7.55 -0.60 -9.76
C ILE A 436 -8.79 -0.70 -10.65
N TYR A 437 -9.97 -0.92 -10.04
CA TYR A 437 -11.24 -1.01 -10.74
C TYR A 437 -11.73 0.34 -11.29
N GLY A 438 -11.26 1.47 -10.74
CA GLY A 438 -11.85 2.80 -10.90
C GLY A 438 -10.83 3.93 -10.93
N ILE A 439 -9.64 3.71 -11.52
CA ILE A 439 -8.50 4.64 -11.44
C ILE A 439 -8.83 6.00 -12.04
N ALA A 440 -9.51 6.04 -13.20
CA ALA A 440 -9.83 7.32 -13.83
C ALA A 440 -10.83 8.13 -13.00
N TRP A 441 -11.72 7.47 -12.24
CA TRP A 441 -12.61 8.12 -11.28
C TRP A 441 -11.86 8.68 -10.06
N ALA A 442 -10.84 7.96 -9.57
CA ALA A 442 -9.98 8.44 -8.50
C ALA A 442 -9.13 9.64 -8.95
N ASP A 443 -8.56 9.59 -10.16
CA ASP A 443 -7.78 10.69 -10.72
C ASP A 443 -8.65 11.94 -10.94
N TRP A 444 -9.90 11.77 -11.40
CA TRP A 444 -10.86 12.87 -11.53
C TRP A 444 -11.14 13.56 -10.20
N TRP A 445 -11.35 12.78 -9.14
CA TRP A 445 -11.61 13.33 -7.82
C TRP A 445 -10.39 14.00 -7.19
N ASN A 446 -9.20 13.40 -7.32
CA ASN A 446 -7.96 13.92 -6.75
C ASN A 446 -7.45 15.17 -7.47
N THR A 447 -7.80 15.36 -8.73
CA THR A 447 -7.38 16.49 -9.56
C THR A 447 -8.48 17.53 -9.79
N ASP A 448 -9.60 17.41 -9.06
CA ASP A 448 -10.77 18.28 -9.19
C ASP A 448 -11.24 18.42 -10.66
N GLY A 449 -11.25 17.28 -11.37
CA GLY A 449 -11.73 17.14 -12.74
C GLY A 449 -10.70 17.41 -13.84
N GLN A 450 -9.44 17.69 -13.52
CA GLN A 450 -8.42 18.00 -14.54
C GLN A 450 -7.89 16.78 -15.29
N LYS A 451 -7.91 15.60 -14.67
CA LYS A 451 -7.46 14.32 -15.23
C LYS A 451 -8.52 13.25 -14.98
N GLY A 452 -8.57 12.20 -15.80
CA GLY A 452 -9.43 11.04 -15.55
C GLY A 452 -10.83 11.20 -16.15
N GLU A 453 -11.81 10.56 -15.53
CA GLU A 453 -13.20 10.50 -16.01
C GLU A 453 -14.16 10.80 -14.86
N GLU A 454 -15.25 11.53 -15.12
CA GLU A 454 -16.28 11.78 -14.11
C GLU A 454 -16.87 10.44 -13.60
N PRO A 455 -16.95 10.22 -12.28
CA PRO A 455 -17.51 9.00 -11.71
C PRO A 455 -19.04 8.91 -11.85
N PRO A 456 -19.62 7.70 -11.79
CA PRO A 456 -21.06 7.54 -11.59
C PRO A 456 -21.49 8.14 -10.24
N GLU A 457 -22.78 8.47 -10.11
CA GLU A 457 -23.32 9.14 -8.91
C GLU A 457 -22.99 8.41 -7.60
N ALA A 458 -23.03 7.09 -7.58
CA ALA A 458 -22.68 6.30 -6.40
C ALA A 458 -21.22 6.53 -5.96
N ALA A 459 -20.28 6.55 -6.91
CA ALA A 459 -18.87 6.81 -6.62
C ALA A 459 -18.62 8.28 -6.22
N LYS A 460 -19.33 9.24 -6.85
CA LYS A 460 -19.29 10.65 -6.44
C LYS A 460 -19.80 10.83 -5.00
N GLU A 461 -20.86 10.12 -4.62
CA GLU A 461 -21.38 10.17 -3.25
C GLU A 461 -20.39 9.58 -2.24
N GLN A 462 -19.74 8.46 -2.56
CA GLN A 462 -18.68 7.90 -1.70
C GLN A 462 -17.52 8.89 -1.53
N GLN A 463 -17.08 9.54 -2.62
CA GLN A 463 -16.04 10.55 -2.60
C GLN A 463 -16.43 11.81 -1.80
N ARG A 464 -17.70 12.21 -1.87
CA ARG A 464 -18.26 13.31 -1.07
C ARG A 464 -18.27 12.97 0.42
N LEU A 465 -18.78 11.79 0.78
CA LEU A 465 -18.78 11.26 2.15
C LEU A 465 -17.36 11.16 2.71
N TYR A 466 -16.38 10.74 1.90
CA TYR A 466 -15.00 10.67 2.34
C TYR A 466 -14.39 12.04 2.62
N ARG A 467 -14.70 13.07 1.80
CA ARG A 467 -14.30 14.46 2.11
C ARG A 467 -14.90 14.94 3.44
N GLU A 468 -16.09 14.46 3.84
CA GLU A 468 -16.64 14.74 5.18
C GLU A 468 -15.88 14.01 6.28
N ILE A 469 -15.48 12.74 6.08
CA ILE A 469 -14.65 11.99 7.02
C ILE A 469 -13.32 12.72 7.26
N GLU A 470 -12.68 13.21 6.19
CA GLU A 470 -11.42 13.95 6.29
C GLU A 470 -11.54 15.21 7.16
N ALA A 471 -12.72 15.82 7.23
CA ALA A 471 -12.99 17.03 7.99
C ALA A 471 -13.69 16.81 9.34
N GLU A 472 -14.11 15.58 9.68
CA GLU A 472 -14.85 15.31 10.90
C GLU A 472 -13.89 14.92 12.04
N PRO A 473 -13.73 15.71 13.11
CA PRO A 473 -12.82 15.36 14.21
C PRO A 473 -13.37 14.27 15.16
N ASP A 474 -14.67 13.97 15.14
CA ASP A 474 -15.29 12.96 15.99
C ASP A 474 -15.21 11.55 15.37
N PRO A 475 -14.47 10.59 15.98
CA PRO A 475 -14.33 9.24 15.45
C PRO A 475 -15.66 8.48 15.28
N GLU A 476 -16.67 8.73 16.12
CA GLU A 476 -17.96 8.03 16.01
C GLU A 476 -18.75 8.51 14.79
N LYS A 477 -18.62 9.80 14.44
CA LYS A 477 -19.21 10.32 13.21
C LYS A 477 -18.42 9.90 11.97
N GLN A 478 -17.08 9.88 12.03
CA GLN A 478 -16.25 9.29 10.97
C GLN A 478 -16.69 7.85 10.69
N LYS A 479 -16.92 7.06 11.74
CA LYS A 479 -17.43 5.69 11.62
C LYS A 479 -18.80 5.61 10.96
N ALA A 480 -19.74 6.49 11.33
CA ALA A 480 -21.08 6.53 10.73
C ALA A 480 -21.03 6.92 9.23
N LEU A 481 -20.15 7.85 8.85
CA LEU A 481 -19.91 8.22 7.46
C LEU A 481 -19.26 7.09 6.67
N MET A 482 -18.24 6.43 7.25
CA MET A 482 -17.56 5.31 6.60
C MET A 482 -18.53 4.14 6.38
N LYS A 483 -19.46 3.89 7.30
CA LYS A 483 -20.51 2.90 7.10
C LYS A 483 -21.34 3.18 5.83
N GLN A 484 -21.69 4.45 5.56
CA GLN A 484 -22.44 4.80 4.34
C GLN A 484 -21.61 4.52 3.08
N ILE A 485 -20.30 4.77 3.11
CA ILE A 485 -19.39 4.41 2.00
C ILE A 485 -19.41 2.89 1.76
N LEU A 486 -19.37 2.09 2.84
CA LEU A 486 -19.41 0.63 2.77
C LEU A 486 -20.77 0.11 2.28
N ASP A 487 -21.88 0.71 2.72
CA ASP A 487 -23.23 0.37 2.24
C ASP A 487 -23.33 0.57 0.71
N ILE A 488 -22.79 1.68 0.19
CA ILE A 488 -22.72 1.93 -1.26
C ILE A 488 -21.77 0.92 -1.94
N ALA A 489 -20.63 0.61 -1.33
CA ALA A 489 -19.68 -0.35 -1.90
C ALA A 489 -20.29 -1.75 -2.02
N GLN A 490 -21.08 -2.17 -1.02
CA GLN A 490 -21.86 -3.41 -1.07
C GLN A 490 -22.91 -3.33 -2.19
N GLU A 491 -23.68 -2.25 -2.29
CA GLU A 491 -24.70 -2.11 -3.33
C GLU A 491 -24.11 -2.16 -4.75
N GLN A 492 -22.93 -1.57 -4.94
CA GLN A 492 -22.29 -1.43 -6.24
C GLN A 492 -21.41 -2.62 -6.61
N PHE A 493 -20.87 -3.37 -5.64
CA PHE A 493 -20.01 -4.53 -5.87
C PHE A 493 -18.85 -4.25 -6.85
N TRP A 494 -17.91 -3.39 -6.45
CA TRP A 494 -16.86 -2.86 -7.32
C TRP A 494 -15.78 -3.89 -7.73
N CYS A 495 -15.42 -4.78 -6.81
CA CYS A 495 -14.35 -5.76 -6.98
C CYS A 495 -14.77 -7.12 -6.40
N ILE A 496 -14.03 -8.18 -6.76
CA ILE A 496 -14.35 -9.56 -6.42
C ILE A 496 -13.22 -10.15 -5.59
N GLY A 497 -13.55 -10.70 -4.42
CA GLY A 497 -12.64 -11.41 -3.54
C GLY A 497 -12.74 -12.92 -3.72
N THR A 498 -11.68 -13.61 -3.29
CA THR A 498 -11.58 -15.07 -3.36
C THR A 498 -11.68 -15.70 -1.98
N THR A 499 -10.92 -15.20 -1.03
CA THR A 499 -10.89 -15.67 0.36
C THR A 499 -10.48 -14.55 1.30
N ARG A 500 -10.65 -14.74 2.61
CA ARG A 500 -10.02 -13.90 3.63
C ARG A 500 -8.62 -14.42 3.95
N TYR A 501 -7.71 -13.50 4.27
CA TYR A 501 -6.37 -13.87 4.76
C TYR A 501 -6.45 -14.70 6.03
N TYR A 502 -5.51 -15.63 6.15
CA TYR A 502 -5.37 -16.54 7.29
C TYR A 502 -3.92 -16.49 7.84
N ASN A 503 -3.58 -17.40 8.75
CA ASN A 503 -2.30 -17.43 9.45
C ASN A 503 -1.12 -17.69 8.50
N ALA A 504 -0.49 -16.61 8.05
CA ALA A 504 0.77 -16.65 7.33
C ALA A 504 1.93 -16.93 8.28
N TYR A 505 3.13 -17.06 7.73
CA TYR A 505 4.33 -17.32 8.50
C TYR A 505 5.50 -16.50 7.95
N GLY A 506 6.58 -16.45 8.71
CA GLY A 506 7.91 -16.20 8.19
C GLY A 506 8.91 -17.12 8.87
N ILE A 507 10.18 -17.03 8.47
CA ILE A 507 11.27 -17.75 9.12
C ILE A 507 12.22 -16.77 9.80
N VAL A 508 12.83 -17.22 10.89
CA VAL A 508 13.84 -16.46 11.64
C VAL A 508 14.89 -17.41 12.21
N LYS A 509 16.17 -17.05 12.07
CA LYS A 509 17.30 -17.80 12.63
C LYS A 509 17.14 -17.98 14.14
N ASN A 510 17.55 -19.11 14.69
CA ASN A 510 17.37 -19.42 16.11
C ASN A 510 18.13 -18.46 17.05
N ASN A 511 19.26 -17.91 16.59
CA ASN A 511 20.02 -16.90 17.32
C ASN A 511 19.56 -15.46 17.05
N PHE A 512 18.57 -15.24 16.19
CA PHE A 512 17.99 -13.94 15.92
C PHE A 512 16.80 -13.71 16.86
N LYS A 513 16.93 -12.70 17.72
CA LYS A 513 16.08 -12.53 18.91
C LYS A 513 15.25 -11.25 18.84
N ASN A 514 14.29 -11.19 19.75
CA ASN A 514 13.23 -10.19 19.85
C ASN A 514 12.28 -10.08 18.65
N VAL A 515 12.33 -11.03 17.71
CA VAL A 515 11.24 -11.21 16.74
C VAL A 515 10.05 -11.80 17.49
N PRO A 516 8.86 -11.16 17.47
CA PRO A 516 7.68 -11.70 18.11
C PRO A 516 7.32 -13.07 17.53
N ALA A 517 6.84 -13.99 18.37
CA ALA A 517 6.37 -15.29 17.91
C ALA A 517 5.14 -15.18 16.99
N GLU A 518 4.33 -14.13 17.17
CA GLU A 518 3.26 -13.72 16.26
C GLU A 518 3.33 -12.21 16.00
N GLY A 519 3.11 -11.78 14.76
CA GLY A 519 3.04 -10.37 14.38
C GLY A 519 1.82 -10.05 13.49
N VAL A 520 1.40 -8.78 13.48
CA VAL A 520 0.30 -8.30 12.62
C VAL A 520 0.86 -7.48 11.46
N TRP A 521 0.75 -8.00 10.24
CA TRP A 521 1.36 -7.37 9.06
C TRP A 521 0.37 -6.46 8.38
N GLN A 522 0.83 -5.25 8.14
CA GLN A 522 0.14 -4.26 7.34
C GLN A 522 1.19 -3.49 6.52
N TRP A 523 0.98 -3.33 5.22
CA TRP A 523 1.94 -2.65 4.35
C TRP A 523 1.68 -1.15 4.18
N HIS A 524 0.42 -0.71 4.11
CA HIS A 524 0.06 0.64 3.62
C HIS A 524 0.06 1.74 4.70
N ILE A 525 -0.23 1.42 5.96
CA ILE A 525 -0.11 2.32 7.11
C ILE A 525 1.18 2.06 7.90
N CYS A 526 1.74 0.85 7.88
CA CYS A 526 2.93 0.51 8.66
C CYS A 526 3.82 -0.54 7.99
N ASN A 527 4.30 -0.30 6.76
CA ASN A 527 5.37 -1.02 6.05
C ASN A 527 6.00 -2.24 6.80
N ALA A 528 5.30 -3.38 6.84
CA ALA A 528 5.74 -4.54 7.60
C ALA A 528 7.21 -4.93 7.30
N PRO A 529 7.99 -5.45 8.26
CA PRO A 529 7.63 -5.78 9.65
C PRO A 529 7.71 -4.58 10.60
N ALA A 530 7.60 -3.33 10.15
CA ALA A 530 7.77 -2.15 10.99
C ALA A 530 6.98 -2.17 12.32
N GLN A 531 5.79 -2.76 12.37
CA GLN A 531 4.97 -2.88 13.59
C GLN A 531 5.74 -3.49 14.78
N THR A 532 6.70 -4.36 14.48
CA THR A 532 7.48 -5.11 15.46
C THR A 532 8.74 -4.39 15.94
N MET A 533 8.98 -3.17 15.45
CA MET A 533 10.17 -2.36 15.77
C MET A 533 11.49 -3.11 15.48
N PRO A 534 11.82 -3.41 14.21
CA PRO A 534 13.03 -4.17 13.89
C PRO A 534 14.33 -3.58 14.43
N GLU A 535 14.36 -2.29 14.75
CA GLU A 535 15.51 -1.64 15.40
C GLU A 535 15.94 -2.30 16.73
N GLN A 536 15.03 -3.00 17.43
CA GLN A 536 15.36 -3.70 18.68
C GLN A 536 15.67 -5.21 18.49
N TYR A 537 15.66 -5.71 17.27
CA TYR A 537 16.12 -7.07 16.97
C TYR A 537 17.62 -7.18 17.20
N TYR A 538 18.08 -8.34 17.71
CA TYR A 538 19.50 -8.61 17.94
C TYR A 538 19.89 -10.04 17.54
N ILE A 539 21.18 -10.28 17.37
CA ILE A 539 21.75 -11.59 17.05
C ILE A 539 22.58 -12.03 18.25
N GLU A 540 22.20 -13.15 18.86
CA GLU A 540 22.95 -13.81 19.93
C GLU A 540 24.25 -14.40 19.36
N GLN A 541 25.38 -14.08 20.00
CA GLN A 541 26.73 -14.47 19.57
C GLN A 541 27.15 -15.85 20.09
#